data_AF-A0A561V840-F1
#
_entry.id   AF-A0A561V840-F1
#
_cell.length_a   1.000
_cell.length_b   1.000
_cell.length_c   1.000
_cell.angle_alpha   90.00
_cell.angle_beta   90.00
_cell.angle_gamma   90.00
#
_symmetry.space_group_name_H-M   'P 1'
#
loop_
_entity.id
_entity.type
_entity.pdbx_description
1 polymer ?
#
loop_
_entity_poly.entity_id
_entity_poly.type
_entity_poly.pdbx_seq_one_letter_code
_entity_poly.pdbx_strand_id
1 'polypeptide(L)' 'MSTPDERPEIDLSRDPNPGVPDHAAPEGAAVDPLIDLSRDPNPGKADHAKPDDEG' A
#
# COMPACT_ATOMS: atom_id res chain seq x y z
N MET A 1 29.76 1.90 18.63
CA MET A 1 28.96 0.82 18.01
C MET A 1 27.58 1.40 17.75
N SER A 2 27.28 1.82 16.52
CA SER A 2 25.94 2.24 16.14
C SER A 2 25.08 0.99 15.95
N THR A 3 23.94 0.92 16.62
CA THR A 3 22.95 -0.14 16.40
C THR A 3 22.39 0.00 14.98
N PRO A 4 22.19 -1.10 14.24
CA PRO A 4 21.70 -1.05 12.86
C PRO A 4 20.19 -0.70 12.74
N ASP A 5 19.51 -0.42 13.85
CA ASP A 5 18.03 -0.46 13.93
C ASP A 5 17.35 0.89 14.18
N GLU A 6 18.09 2.00 14.23
CA GLU A 6 17.46 3.33 14.32
C GLU A 6 17.19 3.89 12.93
N ARG A 7 16.25 3.30 12.20
CA ARG A 7 15.63 4.04 11.09
C ARG A 7 14.83 5.19 11.71
N PRO A 8 15.04 6.44 11.30
CA PRO A 8 14.32 7.57 11.88
C PRO A 8 12.81 7.36 11.69
N GLU A 9 12.03 7.65 12.75
CA GLU A 9 10.57 7.67 12.65
C GLU A 9 10.14 8.66 11.56
N ILE A 10 9.17 8.25 10.75
CA ILE A 10 8.68 9.05 9.62
C ILE A 10 7.76 10.13 10.18
N ASP A 11 8.08 11.42 9.96
CA ASP A 11 7.24 12.55 10.36
C ASP A 11 6.02 12.69 9.42
N LEU A 12 4.94 12.00 9.77
CA LEU A 12 3.68 12.00 9.01
C LEU A 12 2.97 13.36 9.00
N SER A 13 3.35 14.32 9.85
CA SER A 13 2.71 15.64 9.88
C SER A 13 3.01 16.49 8.64
N ARG A 14 4.05 16.12 7.89
CA ARG A 14 4.48 16.79 6.65
C ARG A 14 3.95 16.11 5.39
N ASP A 15 3.25 15.00 5.54
CA ASP A 15 2.68 14.28 4.42
C ASP A 15 1.58 15.14 3.77
N PRO A 16 1.69 15.49 2.48
CA PRO A 16 0.63 16.21 1.78
C PRO A 16 -0.65 15.37 1.62
N ASN A 17 -0.57 14.04 1.74
CA ASN A 17 -1.69 13.10 1.60
C ASN A 17 -1.79 12.14 2.82
N PRO A 18 -2.04 12.66 4.04
CA PRO A 18 -2.01 11.84 5.24
C PRO A 18 -3.01 10.68 5.17
N GLY A 19 -2.52 9.46 5.38
CA GLY A 19 -3.34 8.26 5.39
C GLY A 19 -3.62 7.66 4.01
N VAL A 20 -3.08 8.24 2.93
CA VAL A 20 -3.11 7.65 1.59
C VAL A 20 -1.76 6.98 1.32
N PRO A 21 -1.72 5.69 0.97
CA PRO A 21 -0.48 5.06 0.54
C PRO A 21 0.06 5.73 -0.72
N ASP A 22 1.36 6.08 -0.76
CA ASP A 22 2.01 6.70 -1.94
C ASP A 22 1.89 5.86 -3.24
N HIS A 23 1.62 4.57 -3.09
CA HIS A 23 1.45 3.62 -4.20
C HIS A 23 -0.01 3.30 -4.50
N ALA A 24 -0.97 3.93 -3.81
CA ALA A 24 -2.38 3.75 -4.10
C ALA A 24 -2.71 4.37 -5.47
N ALA A 25 -3.37 3.59 -6.31
CA ALA A 25 -3.94 4.13 -7.53
C ALA A 25 -5.11 5.09 -7.18
N PRO A 26 -5.30 6.19 -7.91
CA PRO A 26 -6.47 7.05 -7.76
C PRO A 26 -7.78 6.27 -7.93
N GLU A 27 -8.85 6.73 -7.28
CA GLU A 27 -10.17 6.13 -7.48
C GLU A 27 -10.60 6.19 -8.95
N GLY A 28 -11.04 5.05 -9.49
CA GLY A 28 -11.45 4.93 -10.89
C GLY A 28 -10.29 4.86 -11.89
N ALA A 29 -9.04 4.75 -11.45
CA ALA A 29 -7.91 4.51 -12.33
C ALA A 29 -8.13 3.22 -13.14
N ALA A 30 -7.80 3.27 -14.43
CA ALA A 30 -7.88 2.09 -15.28
C ALA A 30 -6.84 1.05 -14.84
N VAL A 31 -7.24 -0.22 -14.90
CA VAL A 31 -6.33 -1.34 -14.69
C VAL A 31 -5.31 -1.34 -15.83
N ASP A 32 -4.04 -1.55 -15.51
CA ASP A 32 -2.98 -1.64 -16.53
C ASP A 32 -3.32 -2.78 -17.51
N PRO A 33 -3.23 -2.55 -18.84
CA PRO A 33 -3.61 -3.54 -19.84
C PRO A 33 -2.81 -4.85 -19.78
N LEU A 34 -1.65 -4.85 -19.13
CA LEU A 34 -0.83 -6.05 -18.91
C LEU A 34 -1.33 -6.91 -17.74
N ILE A 35 -2.23 -6.39 -16.90
CA ILE A 35 -2.82 -7.12 -15.79
C ILE A 35 -3.95 -8.00 -16.33
N ASP A 36 -3.76 -9.32 -16.24
CA ASP A 36 -4.77 -10.31 -16.58
C ASP A 36 -5.53 -10.78 -15.33
N LEU A 37 -6.61 -10.08 -15.03
CA LEU A 37 -7.49 -10.38 -13.88
C LEU A 37 -8.22 -11.72 -14.02
N SER A 38 -8.31 -12.31 -15.22
CA SER A 38 -9.02 -13.58 -15.41
C SER A 38 -8.28 -14.78 -14.81
N ARG A 39 -6.96 -14.63 -14.61
CA ARG A 39 -6.08 -15.64 -14.00
C ARG A 39 -5.86 -15.41 -12.51
N ASP A 40 -6.21 -14.24 -12.01
CA ASP A 40 -6.10 -13.93 -10.59
C ASP A 40 -7.21 -14.68 -9.83
N PRO A 41 -6.88 -15.57 -8.86
CA PRO A 41 -7.88 -16.22 -8.03
C PRO A 41 -8.60 -15.25 -7.07
N ASN A 42 -8.02 -14.08 -6.79
CA ASN A 42 -8.55 -13.07 -5.88
C ASN A 42 -8.61 -11.69 -6.55
N PRO A 43 -9.31 -11.54 -7.68
CA PRO A 43 -9.32 -10.30 -8.44
C PRO A 43 -9.90 -9.16 -7.60
N GLY A 44 -9.16 -8.05 -7.52
CA GLY A 44 -9.53 -6.88 -6.72
C GLY A 44 -9.21 -6.99 -5.22
N LYS A 45 -8.57 -8.08 -4.78
CA LYS A 45 -8.09 -8.22 -3.40
C LYS A 45 -6.60 -7.90 -3.34
N ALA A 46 -6.22 -6.96 -2.48
CA ALA A 46 -4.82 -6.68 -2.24
C ALA A 46 -4.19 -7.81 -1.39
N ASP A 47 -3.30 -8.61 -1.98
CA ASP A 47 -2.61 -9.71 -1.29
C ASP A 47 -1.50 -9.23 -0.32
N HIS A 48 -1.22 -7.94 -0.31
CA HIS A 48 -0.25 -7.29 0.57
C HIS A 48 -0.87 -6.41 1.65
N ALA A 49 -2.21 -6.32 1.70
CA ALA A 49 -2.86 -5.69 2.84
C ALA A 49 -2.52 -6.50 4.09
N LYS A 50 -2.17 -5.80 5.18
CA LYS A 50 -2.19 -6.45 6.49
C LYS A 50 -3.61 -7.00 6.69
N PRO A 51 -3.78 -8.20 7.26
CA PRO A 51 -5.10 -8.64 7.67
C PRO A 51 -5.72 -7.53 8.52
N ASP A 52 -6.98 -7.20 8.26
CA ASP A 52 -7.72 -6.29 9.14
C ASP A 52 -7.62 -6.84 10.56
N ASP A 53 -7.20 -5.99 11.50
CA ASP A 53 -7.33 -6.28 12.92
C ASP A 53 -8.84 -6.20 13.23
N GLU A 54 -9.54 -7.31 12.99
CA GLU A 54 -10.90 -7.52 13.51
C GLU A 54 -10.80 -7.73 15.03
N GLY A 55 -10.87 -6.62 15.76
CA GLY A 55 -11.10 -6.57 17.21
C GLY A 55 -12.57 -6.36 17.56
#